data_AF-A0AAD0T2W0-F1
#
_entry.id   AF-A0AAD0T2W0-F1
#
_cell.length_a   1.000
_cell.length_b   1.000
_cell.length_c   1.000
_cell.angle_alpha   90.00
_cell.angle_beta   90.00
_cell.angle_gamma   90.00
#
_symmetry.space_group_name_H-M   'P 1'
#
loop_
_entity.id
_entity.type
_entity.pdbx_description
1 polymer ?
#
loop_
_entity_poly.entity_id
_entity_poly.type
_entity_poly.pdbx_seq_one_letter_code
_entity_poly.pdbx_strand_id
1 'polypeptide(L)'
;MLKSYYLFETDSHAWLKVPTKDINQLNLLKKISNCSFRHNTSVFLEEDLDLPLFFKTAKSFGWKVQITDEIHIKDVSILRELP
;
A
#
# COMPACT_ATOMS: atom_id res chain seq x y z
N MET A 1 3.32 -15.97 -7.41
CA MET A 1 1.92 -15.71 -6.99
C MET A 1 1.50 -14.33 -7.48
N LEU A 2 0.30 -14.17 -8.04
CA LEU A 2 -0.23 -12.86 -8.45
C LEU A 2 -0.96 -12.20 -7.28
N LYS A 3 -0.74 -10.90 -7.07
CA LYS A 3 -1.36 -10.09 -6.01
C LYS A 3 -1.92 -8.80 -6.60
N SER A 4 -3.17 -8.51 -6.27
CA SER A 4 -3.92 -7.33 -6.73
C SER A 4 -4.14 -6.37 -5.58
N TYR A 5 -3.94 -5.08 -5.83
CA TYR A 5 -4.17 -4.02 -4.86
C TYR A 5 -4.86 -2.80 -5.50
N TYR A 6 -5.41 -1.96 -4.63
CA TYR A 6 -6.02 -0.67 -4.98
C TYR A 6 -5.00 0.44 -4.74
N LEU A 7 -4.85 1.34 -5.71
CA LEU A 7 -4.10 2.58 -5.54
C LEU A 7 -5.10 3.71 -5.31
N PHE A 8 -4.85 4.53 -4.29
CA PHE A 8 -5.62 5.73 -3.99
C PHE A 8 -4.72 6.93 -4.21
N GLU A 9 -5.14 7.91 -5.00
CA GLU A 9 -4.31 9.07 -5.33
C GLU A 9 -5.06 10.38 -5.14
N THR A 10 -4.30 11.41 -4.82
CA THR A 10 -4.70 12.82 -4.83
C THR A 10 -3.86 13.53 -5.89
N ASP A 11 -4.12 14.81 -6.15
CA ASP A 11 -3.27 15.60 -7.05
C ASP A 11 -1.81 15.75 -6.59
N SER A 12 -1.49 15.39 -5.34
CA SER A 12 -0.16 15.56 -4.75
C SER A 12 0.54 14.27 -4.37
N HIS A 13 -0.21 13.22 -4.01
CA HIS A 13 0.33 11.97 -3.46
C HIS A 13 -0.55 10.76 -3.73
N ALA A 14 0.04 9.57 -3.73
CA ALA A 14 -0.67 8.29 -3.80
C ALA A 14 -0.35 7.31 -2.66
N TRP A 15 -1.29 6.39 -2.42
CA TRP A 15 -1.18 5.31 -1.46
C TRP A 15 -1.72 3.97 -1.96
N LEU A 16 -0.94 2.91 -1.79
CA LEU A 16 -1.35 1.55 -2.13
C LEU A 16 -1.99 0.87 -0.91
N LYS A 17 -3.26 0.46 -1.03
CA LYS A 17 -3.94 -0.29 0.03
C LYS A 17 -3.49 -1.75 0.02
N VAL A 18 -2.72 -2.13 1.04
CA VAL A 18 -2.18 -3.49 1.19
C VAL A 18 -2.71 -4.13 2.47
N PRO A 19 -3.19 -5.39 2.46
CA PRO A 19 -3.55 -6.11 3.67
C PRO A 19 -2.35 -6.26 4.62
N THR A 20 -2.57 -6.04 5.92
CA THR A 20 -1.53 -6.17 6.96
C THR A 20 -0.92 -7.58 6.98
N LYS A 21 -1.68 -8.62 6.61
CA LYS A 21 -1.17 -9.99 6.45
C LYS A 21 -0.07 -10.08 5.38
N ASP A 22 -0.19 -9.32 4.30
CA ASP A 22 0.77 -9.35 3.19
C ASP A 22 2.04 -8.57 3.58
N ILE A 23 1.87 -7.44 4.30
CA ILE A 23 2.98 -6.73 4.94
C ILE A 23 3.75 -7.62 5.92
N ASN A 24 3.04 -8.38 6.73
CA ASN A 24 3.65 -9.31 7.69
C ASN A 24 4.39 -10.45 6.96
N GLN A 25 3.78 -11.02 5.92
CA GLN A 25 4.40 -12.08 5.12
C GLN A 25 5.70 -11.63 4.45
N LEU A 26 5.79 -10.37 4.05
CA LEU A 26 7.01 -9.78 3.48
C LEU A 26 8.00 -9.26 4.54
N ASN A 27 7.72 -9.43 5.84
CA ASN A 27 8.52 -8.92 6.95
C ASN A 27 8.78 -7.40 6.87
N LEU A 28 7.76 -6.64 6.43
CA LEU A 28 7.84 -5.19 6.26
C LEU A 28 7.21 -4.39 7.42
N LEU A 29 6.57 -5.05 8.38
CA LEU A 29 5.83 -4.38 9.46
C LEU A 29 6.61 -3.29 10.19
N LYS A 30 7.92 -3.49 10.42
CA LYS A 30 8.80 -2.53 11.12
C LYS A 30 9.60 -1.61 10.19
N LYS A 31 9.46 -1.77 8.86
CA LYS A 31 10.19 -1.01 7.85
C LYS A 31 9.36 0.09 7.19
N ILE A 32 8.04 -0.03 7.31
CA ILE A 32 7.10 0.97 6.79
C ILE A 32 7.25 2.25 7.59
N SER A 33 7.38 3.36 6.87
CA SER A 33 7.52 4.70 7.44
C SER A 33 6.25 5.19 8.14
N ASN A 34 6.35 6.32 8.84
CA ASN A 34 5.19 7.00 9.43
C ASN A 34 4.36 7.79 8.40
N CYS A 35 4.82 7.90 7.14
CA CYS A 35 4.06 8.51 6.06
C CYS A 35 2.95 7.59 5.55
N SER A 36 3.11 6.28 5.76
CA SER A 36 2.08 5.28 5.51
C SER A 36 1.04 5.23 6.63
N PHE A 37 -0.22 5.09 6.25
CA PHE A 37 -1.33 5.05 7.18
C PHE A 37 -1.77 3.61 7.48
N ARG A 38 -2.03 3.29 8.75
CA ARG A 38 -2.51 1.97 9.18
C ARG A 38 -3.96 2.09 9.63
N HIS A 39 -4.82 1.23 9.07
CA HIS A 39 -6.24 1.23 9.40
C HIS A 39 -6.79 -0.20 9.36
N ASN A 40 -7.43 -0.61 10.46
CA ASN A 40 -8.01 -1.95 10.60
C ASN A 40 -7.03 -3.06 10.17
N THR A 41 -7.35 -3.73 9.06
CA THR A 41 -6.60 -4.85 8.51
C THR A 41 -5.73 -4.46 7.31
N SER A 42 -5.59 -3.16 7.03
CA SER A 42 -4.86 -2.63 5.89
C SER A 42 -3.79 -1.61 6.30
N VAL A 43 -2.79 -1.50 5.44
CA VAL A 43 -1.80 -0.44 5.45
C VAL A 43 -1.84 0.25 4.09
N PHE A 44 -2.00 1.55 4.11
CA PHE A 44 -1.94 2.44 2.94
C PHE A 44 -0.50 2.90 2.83
N LEU A 45 0.26 2.23 1.95
CA LEU A 45 1.67 2.51 1.74
C LEU A 45 1.82 3.81 0.96
N GLU A 46 2.69 4.71 1.38
CA GLU A 46 2.98 5.97 0.68
C GLU A 46 3.91 5.75 -0.53
N GLU A 47 3.71 6.53 -1.60
CA GLU A 47 4.30 6.30 -2.93
C GLU A 47 5.81 6.50 -3.04
N ASP A 48 6.39 7.46 -2.33
CA ASP A 48 7.79 7.83 -2.47
C ASP A 48 8.71 6.87 -1.72
N LEU A 49 8.28 6.41 -0.55
CA LEU A 49 9.13 5.63 0.36
C LEU A 49 8.74 4.16 0.43
N ASP A 50 7.46 3.89 0.69
CA ASP A 50 7.03 2.57 1.14
C ASP A 50 6.56 1.68 -0.03
N LEU A 51 5.97 2.25 -1.08
CA LEU A 51 5.62 1.52 -2.32
C LEU A 51 6.85 0.88 -2.99
N PRO A 52 7.96 1.60 -3.25
CA PRO A 52 9.13 1.02 -3.90
C PRO A 52 9.74 -0.11 -3.07
N LEU A 53 9.79 0.06 -1.74
CA LEU A 53 10.24 -0.97 -0.82
C LEU A 53 9.35 -2.21 -0.89
N PHE A 54 8.04 -2.03 -0.91
CA PHE A 54 7.07 -3.10 -1.03
C PHE A 54 7.21 -3.86 -2.36
N PHE A 55 7.22 -3.17 -3.51
CA PHE A 55 7.37 -3.81 -4.81
C PHE A 55 8.68 -4.58 -4.94
N LYS A 56 9.79 -3.99 -4.48
CA LYS A 56 11.10 -4.65 -4.47
C LYS A 56 11.05 -5.94 -3.64
N THR A 57 10.52 -5.86 -2.43
CA THR A 57 10.44 -7.01 -1.52
C THR A 57 9.48 -8.09 -2.05
N ALA A 58 8.31 -7.70 -2.55
CA ALA A 58 7.34 -8.60 -3.16
C ALA A 58 7.94 -9.35 -4.37
N LYS A 59 8.64 -8.62 -5.25
CA LYS A 59 9.35 -9.22 -6.39
C LYS A 59 10.41 -10.23 -5.95
N SER A 60 11.24 -9.88 -4.97
CA SER A 60 12.24 -10.79 -4.41
C SER A 60 11.61 -12.01 -3.73
N PHE A 61 10.39 -11.88 -3.20
CA PHE A 61 9.62 -12.97 -2.62
C PHE A 61 8.89 -13.83 -3.67
N GLY A 62 9.02 -13.53 -4.96
CA GLY A 62 8.38 -14.28 -6.05
C GLY A 62 6.91 -13.90 -6.30
N TRP A 63 6.50 -12.72 -5.82
CA TRP A 63 5.18 -12.17 -6.13
C TRP A 63 5.23 -11.34 -7.41
N LYS A 64 4.16 -11.45 -8.18
CA LYS A 64 3.80 -10.47 -9.22
C LYS A 64 2.73 -9.58 -8.60
N VAL A 65 2.96 -8.28 -8.61
CA VAL A 65 2.00 -7.30 -8.10
C VAL A 65 1.36 -6.57 -9.27
N GLN A 66 0.06 -6.37 -9.20
CA GLN A 66 -0.71 -5.55 -10.13
C GLN A 66 -1.60 -4.59 -9.36
N ILE A 67 -1.81 -3.41 -9.93
CA ILE A 67 -2.81 -2.46 -9.49
C ILE A 67 -4.08 -2.79 -10.26
N THR A 68 -5.17 -3.06 -9.54
CA THR A 68 -6.44 -3.46 -10.15
C THR A 68 -7.34 -2.26 -10.40
N ASP A 69 -7.31 -1.27 -9.52
CA ASP A 69 -8.01 -0.02 -9.70
C ASP A 69 -7.17 1.14 -9.14
N GLU A 70 -7.28 2.28 -9.82
CA GLU A 70 -6.73 3.57 -9.42
C GLU A 70 -7.90 4.48 -9.07
N ILE A 71 -7.95 4.92 -7.82
CA ILE A 71 -9.07 5.65 -7.24
C ILE A 71 -8.60 7.05 -6.88
N HIS A 72 -9.04 8.04 -7.63
CA HIS A 72 -8.77 9.43 -7.32
C HIS A 72 -9.67 9.91 -6.17
N ILE A 73 -9.05 10.41 -5.09
CA ILE A 73 -9.71 10.93 -3.90
C ILE A 73 -9.36 12.42 -3.73
N LYS A 74 -10.33 13.19 -3.23
CA LYS A 74 -10.15 14.64 -3.04
C LYS A 74 -9.29 15.00 -1.82
N ASP A 75 -9.32 14.15 -0.79
CA ASP A 75 -8.63 14.38 0.47
C ASP A 75 -8.16 13.05 1.06
N VAL A 76 -6.92 13.01 1.56
CA VAL A 76 -6.30 11.83 2.17
C VAL A 76 -7.04 11.32 3.41
N SER A 77 -7.81 12.19 4.08
CA SER A 77 -8.63 11.83 5.24
C SER A 77 -9.64 10.72 4.93
N ILE A 78 -10.07 10.61 3.66
CA ILE A 78 -10.96 9.54 3.18
C ILE A 78 -10.37 8.15 3.45
N LEU A 79 -9.04 7.99 3.43
CA LEU A 79 -8.39 6.70 3.71
C LEU A 79 -8.73 6.15 5.12
N ARG A 80 -9.10 7.02 6.06
CA ARG A 80 -9.52 6.66 7.43
C ARG A 80 -10.95 6.17 7.52
N GLU A 81 -11.76 6.42 6.51
CA GLU A 81 -13.16 6.00 6.44
C GLU A 81 -13.31 4.68 5.67
N LEU A 82 -12.27 4.27 4.94
CA LEU A 82 -12.26 3.04 4.17
C LEU A 82 -12.21 1.81 5.10
N PRO A 83 -12.98 0.76 4.79
CA PRO A 83 -13.01 -0.47 5.60
C PRO A 83 -11.65 -1.17 5.66
#